data_AF-G3IPM6-F1
#
_entry.id   AF-G3IPM6-F1
#
_cell.length_a   1.000
_cell.length_b   1.000
_cell.length_c   1.000
_cell.angle_alpha   90.00
_cell.angle_beta   90.00
_cell.angle_gamma   90.00
#
_symmetry.space_group_name_H-M   'P 1'
#
loop_
_entity.id
_entity.type
_entity.pdbx_description
1 polymer ?
#
loop_
_entity_poly.entity_id
_entity_poly.type
_entity_poly.pdbx_seq_one_letter_code
_entity_poly.pdbx_strand_id
1 'polypeptide(L)'
;MKPVGISSSSGLSSLLGLVLSPDSLPPPPPPPFQSTPSHSVCIPPKARASSLFQGLCLAFVESNFNISKVTENVDGSFDYGIFQINSHYWCNDYQSHSENFCHIDCQELLSPNLITSIHCAKKIVSGSGGMKNW
;
A
#
# COMPACT_ATOMS: atom_id res chain seq x y z
N MET A 1 58.33 25.14 -51.82
CA MET A 1 58.54 23.90 -52.60
C MET A 1 59.02 22.81 -51.65
N LYS A 2 58.18 21.76 -51.40
CA LYS A 2 58.40 20.41 -50.79
C LYS A 2 59.23 20.25 -49.48
N PRO A 3 59.12 19.15 -48.71
CA PRO A 3 58.28 17.94 -48.88
C PRO A 3 57.45 17.49 -47.65
N VAL A 4 56.65 16.47 -47.92
CA VAL A 4 55.91 15.56 -47.03
C VAL A 4 56.85 14.82 -46.06
N GLY A 5 56.38 14.58 -44.83
CA GLY A 5 56.93 13.61 -43.88
C GLY A 5 55.79 12.93 -43.11
N ILE A 6 55.57 11.65 -43.39
CA ILE A 6 54.63 10.75 -42.71
C ILE A 6 55.42 10.06 -41.60
N SER A 7 54.92 10.02 -40.35
CA SER A 7 55.07 8.83 -39.49
C SER A 7 54.23 8.94 -38.21
N SER A 8 53.44 7.90 -38.03
CA SER A 8 52.69 7.44 -36.86
C SER A 8 53.40 7.62 -35.50
N SER A 9 52.66 8.02 -34.46
CA SER A 9 52.19 7.08 -33.42
C SER A 9 51.59 7.78 -32.19
N SER A 10 50.49 7.20 -31.71
CA SER A 10 50.00 7.16 -30.32
C SER A 10 49.81 8.48 -29.56
N GLY A 11 48.57 8.94 -29.51
CA GLY A 11 48.09 9.91 -28.53
C GLY A 11 46.63 9.65 -28.21
N LEU A 12 46.39 9.09 -27.03
CA LEU A 12 45.11 8.59 -26.53
C LEU A 12 44.13 9.73 -26.21
N SER A 13 42.84 9.41 -26.37
CA SER A 13 41.72 9.81 -25.50
C SER A 13 41.32 11.29 -25.42
N SER A 14 40.18 11.60 -26.05
CA SER A 14 39.11 12.38 -25.42
C SER A 14 37.82 12.27 -26.24
N LEU A 15 37.15 11.13 -26.10
CA LEU A 15 35.69 11.15 -26.17
C LEU A 15 35.24 11.70 -24.82
N LEU A 16 34.69 12.92 -24.82
CA LEU A 16 33.91 13.43 -23.69
C LEU A 16 32.70 12.50 -23.49
N GLY A 17 32.91 11.44 -22.71
CA GLY A 17 31.82 10.70 -22.09
C GLY A 17 31.26 11.59 -20.99
N LEU A 18 30.00 11.99 -21.12
CA LEU A 18 29.23 12.53 -20.00
C LEU A 18 29.22 11.47 -18.90
N VAL A 19 30.10 11.63 -17.92
CA VAL A 19 30.04 10.85 -16.69
C VAL A 19 28.80 11.32 -15.96
N LEU A 20 27.71 10.56 -16.08
CA LEU A 20 26.54 10.74 -15.22
C LEU A 20 27.02 10.52 -13.79
N SER A 21 26.96 11.57 -12.98
CA SER A 21 27.25 11.52 -11.55
C SER A 21 26.47 10.38 -10.88
N PRO A 22 27.08 9.61 -9.97
CA PRO A 22 26.41 8.49 -9.30
C PRO A 22 25.22 8.88 -8.41
N ASP A 23 24.97 10.18 -8.21
CA ASP A 23 23.86 10.74 -7.41
C ASP A 23 22.52 10.87 -8.17
N SER A 24 22.43 10.46 -9.45
CA SER A 24 21.19 10.60 -10.25
C SER A 24 20.39 9.31 -10.46
N LEU A 25 20.77 8.20 -9.81
CA LEU A 25 19.97 6.98 -9.85
C LEU A 25 18.81 7.07 -8.83
N PRO A 26 17.56 6.79 -9.24
CA PRO A 26 16.47 6.68 -8.28
C PRO A 26 16.79 5.58 -7.27
N PRO A 27 16.37 5.74 -6.00
CA PRO A 27 16.62 4.73 -4.97
C PRO A 27 16.03 3.38 -5.43
N PRO A 28 16.71 2.25 -5.14
CA PRO A 28 16.19 0.94 -5.47
C PRO A 28 14.81 0.78 -4.81
N PRO A 29 13.83 0.16 -5.49
CA PRO A 29 12.55 -0.15 -4.87
C PRO A 29 12.80 -1.00 -3.61
N PRO A 30 12.06 -0.75 -2.52
CA PRO A 30 12.20 -1.56 -1.31
C PRO A 30 12.00 -3.04 -1.66
N PRO A 31 12.76 -3.96 -1.03
CA PRO A 31 12.59 -5.37 -1.31
C PRO A 31 11.13 -5.79 -1.05
N PRO A 32 10.56 -6.70 -1.84
CA PRO A 32 9.25 -7.26 -1.51
C PRO A 32 9.36 -7.89 -0.11
N PHE A 33 8.63 -7.32 0.85
CA PHE A 33 8.57 -7.87 2.20
C PHE A 33 7.94 -9.26 2.08
N GLN A 34 8.78 -10.27 2.26
CA GLN A 34 8.36 -11.66 2.23
C GLN A 34 7.38 -11.87 3.37
N SER A 35 6.12 -12.12 3.00
CA SER A 35 5.06 -12.51 3.91
C SER A 35 5.35 -13.91 4.42
N THR A 36 5.62 -14.02 5.72
CA THR A 36 5.43 -15.28 6.45
C THR A 36 4.23 -15.12 7.39
N PRO A 37 3.36 -16.13 7.52
CA PRO A 37 1.98 -15.93 7.96
C PRO A 37 1.79 -15.84 9.47
N SER A 38 2.81 -15.45 10.26
CA SER A 38 2.68 -15.64 11.72
C SER A 38 3.28 -14.60 12.65
N HIS A 39 3.99 -13.55 12.21
CA HIS A 39 4.49 -12.53 13.16
C HIS A 39 4.52 -11.09 12.61
N SER A 40 3.50 -10.66 11.87
CA SER A 40 3.26 -9.23 11.63
C SER A 40 2.59 -8.60 12.86
N VAL A 41 3.26 -8.68 14.01
CA VAL A 41 2.81 -7.94 15.20
C VAL A 41 3.19 -6.49 14.96
N CYS A 42 2.24 -5.65 14.55
CA CYS A 42 2.40 -4.25 14.91
C CYS A 42 2.39 -4.24 16.43
N ILE A 43 3.54 -4.06 17.05
CA ILE A 43 3.62 -3.90 18.50
C ILE A 43 3.32 -2.42 18.73
N PRO A 44 2.09 -2.01 19.11
CA PRO A 44 1.90 -0.64 19.57
C PRO A 44 2.81 -0.44 20.79
N PRO A 45 3.62 0.63 20.84
CA PRO A 45 4.40 0.91 22.03
C PRO A 45 3.44 0.99 23.23
N LYS A 46 3.83 0.34 24.32
CA LYS A 46 3.04 0.15 25.54
C LYS A 46 2.90 1.47 26.31
N ALA A 47 2.26 2.47 25.71
CA ALA A 47 1.81 3.72 26.31
C ALA A 47 0.89 4.42 25.30
N ARG A 48 -0.43 4.32 25.51
CA ARG A 48 -1.49 4.98 24.73
C ARG A 48 -1.23 4.99 23.22
N ALA A 49 -1.52 3.87 22.55
CA ALA A 49 -1.66 3.90 21.11
C ALA A 49 -2.75 4.93 20.75
N SER A 50 -2.36 6.05 20.15
CA SER A 50 -3.31 6.96 19.51
C SER A 50 -4.14 6.14 18.50
N SER A 51 -5.43 6.41 18.37
CA SER A 51 -6.31 5.70 17.41
C SER A 51 -5.72 5.63 15.98
N LEU A 52 -4.91 6.63 15.62
CA LEU A 52 -4.13 6.69 14.38
C LEU A 52 -3.13 5.52 14.22
N PHE A 53 -2.38 5.17 15.28
CA PHE A 53 -1.41 4.07 15.21
C PHE A 53 -2.09 2.70 15.09
N GLN A 54 -3.27 2.53 15.70
CA GLN A 54 -4.07 1.31 15.52
C GLN A 54 -4.63 1.19 14.10
N GLY A 55 -5.14 2.28 13.53
CA GLY A 55 -5.61 2.29 12.14
C GLY A 55 -4.51 2.02 11.12
N LEU A 56 -3.32 2.60 11.30
CA LEU A 56 -2.18 2.36 10.42
C LEU A 56 -1.69 0.90 10.47
N CYS A 57 -1.65 0.31 11.67
CA CYS A 57 -1.35 -1.12 11.79
C CYS A 57 -2.36 -1.98 11.05
N LEU A 58 -3.65 -1.74 11.31
CA LEU A 58 -4.73 -2.51 10.70
C LEU A 58 -4.65 -2.45 9.18
N ALA A 59 -4.51 -1.24 8.61
CA ALA A 59 -4.34 -1.05 7.18
C ALA A 59 -3.15 -1.84 6.59
N PHE A 60 -2.05 -1.95 7.33
CA PHE A 60 -0.90 -2.72 6.91
C PHE A 60 -1.16 -4.24 6.94
N VAL A 61 -1.68 -4.75 8.06
CA VAL A 61 -1.93 -6.19 8.23
C VAL A 61 -3.00 -6.68 7.26
N GLU A 62 -4.07 -5.91 7.09
CA GLU A 62 -5.23 -6.31 6.28
C GLU A 62 -4.97 -6.20 4.79
N SER A 63 -4.34 -5.12 4.33
CA SER A 63 -4.24 -4.82 2.90
C SER A 63 -2.83 -4.50 2.42
N ASN A 64 -1.84 -4.44 3.29
CA ASN A 64 -0.52 -3.88 2.98
C ASN A 64 -0.65 -2.47 2.36
N PHE A 65 -1.57 -1.67 2.92
CA PHE A 65 -1.98 -0.34 2.44
C PHE A 65 -2.58 -0.31 1.02
N ASN A 66 -2.99 -1.45 0.48
CA ASN A 66 -3.64 -1.50 -0.83
C ASN A 66 -5.11 -1.07 -0.73
N ILE A 67 -5.37 0.16 -1.18
CA ILE A 67 -6.71 0.77 -1.18
C ILE A 67 -7.71 0.07 -2.09
N SER A 68 -7.25 -0.70 -3.07
CA SER A 68 -8.10 -1.39 -4.05
C SER A 68 -8.17 -2.89 -3.81
N LYS A 69 -7.74 -3.37 -2.63
CA LYS A 69 -7.80 -4.79 -2.29
C LYS A 69 -9.25 -5.23 -2.11
N VAL A 70 -9.61 -6.33 -2.77
CA VAL A 70 -10.88 -7.04 -2.58
C VAL A 70 -10.55 -8.50 -2.34
N THR A 71 -11.11 -9.07 -1.27
CA THR A 71 -10.92 -10.47 -0.90
C THR A 71 -12.28 -11.15 -0.79
N GLU A 72 -12.41 -12.35 -1.37
CA GLU A 72 -13.61 -13.17 -1.23
C GLU A 72 -13.51 -14.05 0.02
N ASN A 73 -14.60 -14.14 0.78
CA ASN A 73 -14.71 -14.97 1.96
C ASN A 73 -15.41 -16.29 1.66
N VAL A 74 -15.24 -17.27 2.56
CA VAL A 74 -15.83 -18.62 2.42
C VAL A 74 -17.36 -18.60 2.38
N ASP A 75 -17.98 -17.60 3.00
CA ASP A 75 -19.44 -17.40 3.01
C ASP A 75 -19.97 -16.67 1.75
N GLY A 76 -19.09 -16.33 0.80
CA GLY A 76 -19.42 -15.60 -0.42
C GLY A 76 -19.53 -14.08 -0.26
N SER A 77 -19.27 -13.55 0.94
CA SER A 77 -19.12 -12.11 1.15
C SER A 77 -17.74 -11.63 0.69
N PHE A 78 -17.56 -10.32 0.57
CA PHE A 78 -16.30 -9.72 0.13
C PHE A 78 -15.82 -8.65 1.10
N ASP A 79 -14.50 -8.58 1.29
CA ASP A 79 -13.84 -7.55 2.10
C ASP A 79 -13.20 -6.49 1.22
N TYR A 80 -13.54 -5.22 1.45
CA TYR A 80 -13.18 -4.12 0.57
C TYR A 80 -12.17 -3.15 1.20
N GLY A 81 -11.22 -2.76 0.36
CA GLY A 81 -10.35 -1.61 0.56
C GLY A 81 -9.30 -1.79 1.64
N ILE A 82 -8.74 -0.66 2.07
CA ILE A 82 -7.55 -0.60 2.91
C ILE A 82 -7.72 -1.28 4.29
N PHE A 83 -8.94 -1.27 4.82
CA PHE A 83 -9.29 -1.88 6.10
C PHE A 83 -10.03 -3.21 5.95
N GLN A 84 -10.15 -3.77 4.73
CA GLN A 84 -10.87 -5.03 4.48
C GLN A 84 -12.24 -5.07 5.17
N ILE A 85 -13.09 -4.08 4.85
CA ILE A 85 -14.43 -3.96 5.44
C ILE A 85 -15.40 -4.89 4.69
N ASN A 86 -16.07 -5.77 5.44
CA ASN A 86 -16.92 -6.83 4.92
C ASN A 86 -18.29 -6.37 4.39
N SER A 87 -18.71 -6.88 3.23
CA SER A 87 -19.99 -6.55 2.58
C SER A 87 -21.24 -7.18 3.22
N HIS A 88 -21.11 -8.24 4.02
CA HIS A 88 -22.26 -8.83 4.69
C HIS A 88 -22.84 -7.90 5.78
N TYR A 89 -21.97 -7.13 6.43
CA TYR A 89 -22.37 -6.32 7.59
C TYR A 89 -22.30 -4.80 7.35
N TRP A 90 -21.26 -4.31 6.66
CA TRP A 90 -20.88 -2.91 6.81
C TRP A 90 -21.20 -2.04 5.59
N CYS A 91 -21.07 -2.58 4.38
CA CYS A 91 -21.34 -1.88 3.13
C CYS A 91 -22.15 -2.75 2.19
N ASN A 92 -22.83 -2.17 1.20
CA ASN A 92 -23.61 -2.92 0.22
C ASN A 92 -22.85 -3.07 -1.11
N ASP A 93 -22.68 -4.31 -1.57
CA ASP A 93 -22.10 -4.63 -2.89
C ASP A 93 -23.16 -5.05 -3.92
N TYR A 94 -24.43 -5.16 -3.50
CA TYR A 94 -25.56 -5.64 -4.30
C TYR A 94 -25.40 -7.06 -4.88
N GLN A 95 -24.42 -7.82 -4.40
CA GLN A 95 -24.19 -9.21 -4.81
C GLN A 95 -24.80 -10.19 -3.81
N SER A 96 -24.82 -9.84 -2.53
CA SER A 96 -25.37 -10.64 -1.44
C SER A 96 -26.20 -9.80 -0.47
N HIS A 97 -26.90 -10.45 0.47
CA HIS A 97 -27.62 -9.74 1.53
C HIS A 97 -26.61 -9.01 2.42
N SER A 98 -26.90 -7.73 2.70
CA SER A 98 -26.07 -6.86 3.53
C SER A 98 -26.90 -6.10 4.55
N GLU A 99 -26.43 -6.04 5.80
CA GLU A 99 -26.99 -5.17 6.84
C GLU A 99 -26.64 -3.69 6.61
N ASN A 100 -25.58 -3.42 5.83
CA ASN A 100 -25.11 -2.10 5.44
C ASN A 100 -25.06 -1.07 6.59
N PHE A 101 -24.45 -1.43 7.72
CA PHE A 101 -24.42 -0.55 8.89
C PHE A 101 -23.74 0.80 8.60
N CYS A 102 -22.78 0.89 7.67
CA CYS A 102 -22.16 2.16 7.29
C CYS A 102 -22.99 2.97 6.29
N HIS A 103 -24.06 2.41 5.71
CA HIS A 103 -24.94 3.07 4.74
C HIS A 103 -24.18 3.60 3.52
N ILE A 104 -23.29 2.77 2.98
CA ILE A 104 -22.42 3.10 1.83
C ILE A 104 -22.38 1.95 0.84
N ASP A 105 -22.05 2.27 -0.41
CA ASP A 105 -21.69 1.27 -1.40
C ASP A 105 -20.26 0.78 -1.15
N CYS A 106 -20.02 -0.53 -1.26
CA CYS A 106 -18.69 -1.09 -1.02
C CYS A 106 -17.63 -0.54 -1.99
N GLN A 107 -18.03 -0.05 -3.17
CA GLN A 107 -17.10 0.58 -4.11
C GLN A 107 -16.49 1.89 -3.58
N GLU A 108 -17.20 2.61 -2.71
CA GLU A 108 -16.68 3.84 -2.09
C GLU A 108 -15.45 3.57 -1.20
N LEU A 109 -15.32 2.33 -0.70
CA LEU A 109 -14.19 1.89 0.11
C LEU A 109 -12.91 1.67 -0.71
N LEU A 110 -13.03 1.55 -2.03
CA LEU A 110 -11.92 1.40 -2.98
C LEU A 110 -11.40 2.75 -3.49
N SER A 111 -12.05 3.84 -3.08
CA SER A 111 -11.67 5.20 -3.46
C SER A 111 -10.30 5.58 -2.89
N PRO A 112 -9.47 6.34 -3.63
CA PRO A 112 -8.27 6.96 -3.06
C PRO A 112 -8.59 7.95 -1.93
N ASN A 113 -9.83 8.44 -1.87
CA ASN A 113 -10.30 9.24 -0.75
C ASN A 113 -10.71 8.34 0.42
N LEU A 114 -9.82 8.21 1.40
CA LEU A 114 -10.00 7.33 2.56
C LEU A 114 -11.03 7.82 3.58
N ILE A 115 -11.66 8.99 3.40
CA ILE A 115 -12.59 9.56 4.38
C ILE A 115 -13.76 8.60 4.65
N THR A 116 -14.33 8.00 3.62
CA THR A 116 -15.42 7.01 3.74
C THR A 116 -14.96 5.79 4.52
N SER A 117 -13.79 5.23 4.17
CA SER A 117 -13.20 4.07 4.83
C SER A 117 -12.88 4.35 6.30
N ILE A 118 -12.32 5.53 6.62
CA ILE A 118 -12.02 5.96 7.99
C ILE A 118 -13.31 6.15 8.80
N HIS A 119 -14.34 6.75 8.22
CA HIS A 119 -15.63 6.94 8.89
C HIS A 119 -16.30 5.61 9.23
N CYS A 120 -16.32 4.67 8.27
CA CYS A 120 -16.88 3.35 8.50
C CYS A 120 -16.06 2.58 9.55
N ALA A 121 -14.73 2.56 9.44
CA ALA A 121 -13.86 1.92 10.43
C ALA A 121 -14.05 2.49 11.85
N LYS A 122 -14.17 3.82 11.98
CA LYS A 122 -14.49 4.45 13.27
C LYS A 122 -15.83 3.97 13.83
N LYS A 123 -16.84 3.76 12.98
CA LYS A 123 -18.16 3.24 13.39
C LYS A 123 -18.04 1.80 13.91
N ILE A 124 -17.28 0.95 13.23
CA ILE A 124 -16.99 -0.43 13.66
C ILE A 124 -16.33 -0.45 15.04
N VAL A 125 -15.26 0.34 15.21
CA VAL A 125 -14.50 0.41 16.47
C VAL A 125 -15.30 1.04 17.60
N SER A 126 -16.26 1.93 17.29
CA SER A 126 -17.15 2.52 18.30
C SER A 126 -18.32 1.59 18.69
N GLY A 127 -18.53 0.50 17.96
CA GLY A 127 -19.54 -0.51 18.24
C GLY A 127 -19.15 -1.46 19.39
N SER A 128 -20.07 -2.34 19.78
CA SER A 128 -19.90 -3.28 20.90
C SER A 128 -18.73 -4.26 20.75
N GLY A 129 -18.35 -4.61 19.50
CA GLY A 129 -17.20 -5.47 19.21
C GLY A 129 -15.85 -4.75 19.19
N GLY A 130 -15.83 -3.43 19.05
CA GLY A 130 -14.61 -2.64 18.93
C GLY A 130 -13.67 -3.17 17.84
N MET A 131 -12.38 -3.31 18.17
CA MET A 131 -11.35 -3.88 17.29
C MET A 131 -11.49 -5.40 17.06
N LYS A 132 -12.38 -6.11 17.76
CA LYS A 132 -12.59 -7.57 17.59
C LYS A 132 -13.46 -7.93 16.38
N ASN A 133 -13.94 -6.93 15.64
CA ASN A 133 -14.67 -7.13 14.39
C ASN A 133 -13.72 -7.38 13.19
N TRP A 134 -12.41 -7.31 13.43
CA TRP A 134 -11.33 -7.81 12.58
C TRP A 134 -10.69 -9.01 13.27
#